data_AF-A0A2P4Q2P8-F1
#
_entry.id   AF-A0A2P4Q2P8-F1
#
_cell.length_a   1.000
_cell.length_b   1.000
_cell.length_c   1.000
_cell.angle_alpha   90.00
_cell.angle_beta   90.00
_cell.angle_gamma   90.00
#
_symmetry.space_group_name_H-M   'P 1'
#
loop_
_entity.id
_entity.type
_entity.pdbx_description
1 polymer ?
#
loop_
_entity_poly.entity_id
_entity_poly.type
_entity_poly.pdbx_seq_one_letter_code
_entity_poly.pdbx_strand_id
1 'polypeptide(L)'
;MWALMRQKPHDEIEEIMSKSSGDHEIYLTRIGPFKQISFVSPECVKDLLMAPEEDVPKFEFFYSNDECLKSPEIPHYINVNKHNISFIGTPLRMIFSFINEINELPLESNKKFFKAVEEFDNFIYEIIEKKKDEMKNNKINNKENSTDLLTKMLEYATSIALATSFYYLAKYPEMQERTRSEVINILGNNLTIPTSEQLKEMNYVNAIIKESLRIHPPTTLTNFRKPSKPIKIGSYVVPKGVLCIMNIWQIHHNFKYWENPNQYKS
;
A
#
# COMPACT_ATOMS: atom_id res chain seq x y z
N MET A 1 11.90 1.35 -11.63
CA MET A 1 10.78 0.58 -12.25
C MET A 1 9.45 1.32 -12.12
N TRP A 2 8.92 1.59 -10.93
CA TRP A 2 7.64 2.32 -10.77
C TRP A 2 7.63 3.80 -11.20
N ALA A 3 8.73 4.53 -11.01
CA ALA A 3 8.87 5.89 -11.55
C ALA A 3 8.86 5.93 -13.09
N LEU A 4 9.29 4.84 -13.75
CA LEU A 4 9.21 4.66 -15.20
C LEU A 4 7.80 4.27 -15.65
N MET A 5 7.06 3.49 -14.86
CA MET A 5 5.67 3.13 -15.16
C MET A 5 4.73 4.35 -15.06
N ARG A 6 4.97 5.30 -14.15
CA ARG A 6 4.18 6.55 -14.05
C ARG A 6 4.20 7.43 -15.30
N GLN A 7 5.20 7.28 -16.16
CA GLN A 7 5.33 8.05 -17.41
C GLN A 7 4.67 7.34 -18.60
N LYS A 8 4.19 6.11 -18.41
CA LYS A 8 3.55 5.32 -19.46
C LYS A 8 2.04 5.54 -19.45
N PRO A 9 1.38 5.49 -20.62
CA PRO A 9 -0.08 5.45 -20.69
C PRO A 9 -0.64 4.30 -19.85
N HIS A 10 -1.81 4.50 -19.25
CA HIS A 10 -2.44 3.53 -18.36
C HIS A 10 -2.60 2.15 -19.02
N ASP A 11 -2.98 2.14 -20.30
CA ASP A 11 -3.18 0.92 -21.09
C ASP A 11 -1.87 0.12 -21.30
N GLU A 12 -0.72 0.80 -21.35
CA GLU A 12 0.60 0.14 -21.47
C GLU A 12 1.02 -0.50 -20.13
N ILE A 13 0.73 0.18 -19.01
CA ILE A 13 0.94 -0.39 -17.66
C ILE A 13 0.07 -1.64 -17.49
N GLU A 14 -1.17 -1.60 -17.98
CA GLU A 14 -2.12 -2.71 -17.93
C GLU A 14 -1.63 -3.94 -18.71
N GLU A 15 -1.17 -3.76 -19.95
CA GLU A 15 -0.62 -4.86 -20.75
C GLU A 15 0.59 -5.50 -20.05
N ILE A 16 1.46 -4.68 -19.47
CA ILE A 16 2.64 -5.16 -18.72
C ILE A 16 2.21 -5.95 -17.47
N MET A 17 1.24 -5.43 -16.71
CA MET A 17 0.80 -6.05 -15.44
C MET A 17 -0.02 -7.32 -15.67
N SER A 18 -0.91 -7.30 -16.68
CA SER A 18 -1.68 -8.48 -17.10
C SER A 18 -0.75 -9.60 -17.58
N LYS A 19 0.20 -9.30 -18.47
CA LYS A 19 1.20 -10.30 -18.94
C LYS A 19 2.09 -10.81 -17.81
N SER A 20 2.39 -9.98 -16.82
CA SER A 20 3.26 -10.37 -15.69
C SER A 20 2.61 -11.39 -14.75
N SER A 21 1.28 -11.35 -14.60
CA SER A 21 0.55 -12.28 -13.73
C SER A 21 0.02 -13.52 -14.46
N GLY A 22 -0.18 -13.45 -15.78
CA GLY A 22 -0.65 -14.59 -16.59
C GLY A 22 -1.94 -15.22 -16.07
N ASP A 23 -2.88 -14.40 -15.58
CA ASP A 23 -4.17 -14.80 -14.98
C ASP A 23 -4.10 -15.58 -13.65
N HIS A 24 -2.93 -15.65 -13.00
CA HIS A 24 -2.78 -16.33 -11.72
C HIS A 24 -3.24 -15.45 -10.54
N GLU A 25 -3.89 -16.05 -9.54
CA GLU A 25 -4.29 -15.37 -8.28
C GLU A 25 -3.10 -15.00 -7.38
N ILE A 26 -2.00 -15.74 -7.56
CA ILE A 26 -0.71 -15.54 -6.93
C ILE A 26 0.37 -15.78 -7.99
N TYR A 27 1.33 -14.87 -8.13
CA TYR A 27 2.43 -15.05 -9.05
C TYR A 27 3.78 -14.73 -8.41
N LEU A 28 4.81 -15.46 -8.85
CA LEU A 28 6.19 -15.26 -8.44
C LEU A 28 6.81 -14.20 -9.34
N THR A 29 7.13 -13.05 -8.76
CA THR A 29 7.93 -12.05 -9.46
C THR A 29 9.35 -12.09 -8.94
N ARG A 30 10.30 -11.73 -9.80
CA ARG A 30 11.69 -11.57 -9.42
C ARG A 30 12.08 -10.11 -9.59
N ILE A 31 12.45 -9.45 -8.50
CA ILE A 31 12.96 -8.08 -8.51
C ILE A 31 14.43 -8.13 -8.11
N GLY A 32 15.32 -8.04 -9.10
CA GLY A 32 16.74 -8.27 -8.88
C GLY A 32 16.96 -9.66 -8.23
N PRO A 33 17.60 -9.76 -7.06
CA PRO A 33 17.91 -11.04 -6.42
C PRO A 33 16.77 -11.59 -5.54
N PHE A 34 15.64 -10.87 -5.40
CA PHE A 34 14.54 -11.28 -4.53
C PHE A 34 13.46 -12.02 -5.31
N LYS A 35 13.07 -13.18 -4.80
CA LYS A 35 11.81 -13.83 -5.16
C LYS A 35 10.72 -13.25 -4.26
N GLN A 36 9.74 -12.61 -4.88
CA GLN A 36 8.55 -12.14 -4.18
C GLN A 36 7.34 -12.93 -4.65
N ILE A 37 6.45 -13.23 -3.71
CA ILE A 37 5.11 -13.73 -3.99
C ILE A 37 4.19 -12.51 -4.00
N SER A 38 3.56 -12.29 -5.16
CA SER A 38 2.62 -11.20 -5.38
C SER A 38 1.19 -11.73 -5.35
N PHE A 39 0.37 -11.21 -4.43
CA PHE A 39 -1.05 -11.56 -4.32
C PHE A 39 -1.89 -10.56 -5.11
N VAL A 40 -2.79 -11.08 -5.96
CA VAL A 40 -3.63 -10.28 -6.87
C VAL A 40 -5.12 -10.62 -6.80
N SER A 41 -5.49 -11.52 -5.90
CA SER A 41 -6.87 -11.89 -5.59
C SER A 41 -7.31 -11.24 -4.26
N PRO A 42 -8.49 -10.60 -4.20
CA PRO A 42 -9.08 -10.11 -2.96
C PRO A 42 -9.22 -11.20 -1.89
N GLU A 43 -9.49 -12.44 -2.28
CA GLU A 43 -9.65 -13.59 -1.38
C GLU A 43 -8.33 -13.93 -0.69
N CYS A 44 -7.24 -14.04 -1.45
CA CYS A 44 -5.91 -14.30 -0.90
C CYS A 44 -5.44 -13.17 0.02
N VAL A 45 -5.77 -11.93 -0.32
CA VAL A 45 -5.46 -10.74 0.50
C VAL A 45 -6.24 -10.76 1.80
N LYS A 46 -7.54 -11.10 1.74
CA LYS A 46 -8.37 -11.23 2.93
C LYS A 46 -7.81 -12.29 3.87
N ASP A 47 -7.45 -13.46 3.35
CA ASP A 47 -6.85 -14.54 4.16
C ASP A 47 -5.53 -14.09 4.81
N LEU A 48 -4.69 -13.35 4.07
CA LEU A 48 -3.43 -12.80 4.59
C LEU A 48 -3.66 -11.74 5.68
N LEU A 49 -4.65 -10.87 5.52
CA LEU A 49 -4.96 -9.80 6.47
C LEU A 49 -5.69 -10.31 7.73
N MET A 50 -6.44 -11.40 7.61
CA MET A 50 -7.21 -12.00 8.70
C MET A 50 -6.43 -13.09 9.46
N ALA A 51 -5.19 -13.37 9.07
CA ALA A 51 -4.31 -14.29 9.78
C ALA A 51 -4.05 -13.80 11.24
N PRO A 52 -3.91 -14.71 12.21
CA PRO A 52 -3.55 -14.35 13.59
C PRO A 52 -2.31 -13.46 13.65
N GLU A 53 -2.23 -12.46 14.54
CA GLU A 53 -1.12 -11.47 14.59
C GLU A 53 0.28 -12.13 14.73
N GLU A 54 0.34 -13.30 15.39
CA GLU A 54 1.52 -14.17 15.51
C GLU A 54 1.95 -14.85 14.20
N ASP A 55 1.02 -14.95 13.25
CA ASP A 55 1.16 -15.53 11.92
C ASP A 55 1.27 -14.43 10.84
N VAL A 56 0.97 -13.19 11.22
CA VAL A 56 1.06 -12.02 10.34
C VAL A 56 2.53 -11.78 10.02
N PRO A 57 2.90 -11.88 8.74
CA PRO A 57 4.29 -11.73 8.34
C PRO A 57 4.80 -10.31 8.69
N LYS A 58 6.01 -10.23 9.25
CA LYS A 58 6.64 -8.97 9.65
C LYS A 58 6.87 -8.10 8.43
N PHE A 59 6.68 -6.78 8.56
CA PHE A 59 6.97 -5.86 7.46
C PHE A 59 8.46 -5.91 7.12
N GLU A 60 8.80 -5.92 5.83
CA GLU A 60 10.10 -5.50 5.31
C GLU A 60 9.80 -4.34 4.33
N PHE A 61 10.57 -3.25 4.37
CA PHE A 61 10.17 -2.02 3.68
C PHE A 61 10.97 -1.72 2.40
N PHE A 62 10.24 -1.30 1.36
CA PHE A 62 10.77 -0.69 0.15
C PHE A 62 9.72 0.24 -0.45
N TYR A 63 9.87 1.56 -0.27
CA TYR A 63 9.15 2.55 -1.08
C TYR A 63 10.02 3.73 -1.45
N SER A 64 10.02 4.04 -2.74
CA SER A 64 10.54 5.28 -3.31
C SER A 64 9.41 6.30 -3.42
N ASN A 65 9.30 7.21 -2.47
CA ASN A 65 8.60 8.50 -2.62
C ASN A 65 9.16 9.47 -1.57
N ASP A 66 10.25 10.14 -1.93
CA ASP A 66 11.06 10.99 -1.02
C ASP A 66 10.45 12.39 -0.76
N GLU A 67 9.39 12.80 -1.46
CA GLU A 67 9.03 14.23 -1.52
C GLU A 67 7.75 14.65 -0.79
N CYS A 68 6.88 13.72 -0.38
CA CYS A 68 5.54 14.07 0.12
C CYS A 68 5.32 13.94 1.62
N LEU A 69 6.27 13.34 2.35
CA LEU A 69 6.20 13.21 3.80
C LEU A 69 7.17 14.24 4.40
N LYS A 70 6.78 14.94 5.47
CA LYS A 70 7.68 15.77 6.28
C LYS A 70 7.57 15.32 7.73
N SER A 71 8.54 14.52 8.17
CA SER A 71 8.62 13.88 9.48
C SER A 71 10.11 13.88 9.90
N PRO A 72 10.44 14.08 11.20
CA PRO A 72 11.81 14.00 11.71
C PRO A 72 12.52 12.68 11.39
N GLU A 73 11.74 11.62 11.19
CA GLU A 73 12.22 10.26 10.91
C GLU A 73 12.46 9.98 9.42
N ILE A 74 12.04 10.88 8.53
CA ILE A 74 12.21 10.71 7.07
C ILE A 74 13.68 10.61 6.64
N PRO A 75 14.63 11.40 7.16
CA PRO A 75 16.03 11.22 6.79
C PRO A 75 16.55 9.81 7.08
N HIS A 76 16.13 9.20 8.20
CA HIS A 76 16.47 7.82 8.53
C HIS A 76 15.81 6.84 7.54
N TYR A 77 14.52 7.02 7.26
CA TYR A 77 13.78 6.28 6.24
C TYR A 77 14.45 6.34 4.85
N ILE A 78 14.80 7.53 4.37
CA ILE A 78 15.42 7.76 3.07
C ILE A 78 16.79 7.09 3.01
N ASN A 79 17.58 7.18 4.09
CA ASN A 79 18.92 6.60 4.13
C ASN A 79 18.87 5.07 4.03
N VAL A 80 18.01 4.42 4.80
CA VAL A 80 17.79 2.97 4.72
C VAL A 80 17.30 2.57 3.32
N ASN A 81 16.32 3.29 2.76
CA ASN A 81 15.79 2.99 1.43
C ASN A 81 16.82 3.19 0.32
N LYS A 82 17.63 4.26 0.34
CA LYS A 82 18.69 4.48 -0.65
C LYS A 82 19.75 3.38 -0.60
N HIS A 83 20.14 2.96 0.61
CA HIS A 83 21.05 1.84 0.79
C HIS A 83 20.45 0.54 0.22
N ASN A 84 19.18 0.27 0.52
CA ASN A 84 18.49 -0.92 0.04
C ASN A 84 18.32 -0.92 -1.48
N ILE A 85 17.85 0.17 -2.09
CA ILE A 85 17.70 0.29 -3.56
C ILE A 85 19.05 0.16 -4.26
N SER A 86 20.11 0.80 -3.77
CA SER A 86 21.45 0.69 -4.36
C SER A 86 22.01 -0.73 -4.24
N PHE A 87 21.69 -1.43 -3.14
CA PHE A 87 22.05 -2.82 -2.92
C PHE A 87 21.32 -3.77 -3.88
N ILE A 88 20.01 -3.61 -4.09
CA ILE A 88 19.22 -4.37 -5.08
C ILE A 88 19.69 -4.09 -6.50
N GLY A 89 19.98 -2.82 -6.79
CA GLY A 89 20.32 -2.33 -8.12
C GLY A 89 21.75 -2.61 -8.58
N THR A 90 22.55 -3.33 -7.79
CA THR A 90 23.93 -3.66 -8.18
C THR A 90 23.95 -4.55 -9.43
N PRO A 91 24.82 -4.27 -10.42
CA PRO A 91 24.92 -5.04 -11.66
C PRO A 91 25.11 -6.54 -11.41
N LEU A 92 25.90 -6.90 -10.40
CA LEU A 92 26.12 -8.29 -9.99
C LEU A 92 24.79 -8.98 -9.63
N ARG A 93 23.93 -8.32 -8.84
CA ARG A 93 22.65 -8.90 -8.40
C ARG A 93 21.55 -8.81 -9.45
N MET A 94 21.64 -7.87 -10.39
CA MET A 94 20.76 -7.85 -11.57
C MET A 94 21.10 -9.00 -12.52
N ILE A 95 22.39 -9.14 -12.87
CA ILE A 95 22.91 -10.12 -13.85
C ILE A 95 22.84 -11.55 -13.30
N PHE A 96 23.27 -11.77 -12.05
CA PHE A 96 23.26 -13.07 -11.39
C PHE A 96 22.08 -13.26 -10.43
N SER A 97 20.95 -12.62 -10.74
CA SER A 97 19.74 -12.77 -9.93
C SER A 97 19.28 -14.22 -9.78
N PHE A 98 19.76 -15.16 -10.62
CA PHE A 98 19.30 -16.56 -10.69
C PHE A 98 20.02 -17.46 -9.68
N ILE A 99 21.12 -16.98 -9.13
CA ILE A 99 21.86 -17.64 -8.06
C ILE A 99 21.20 -17.18 -6.76
N ASN A 100 20.19 -17.93 -6.30
CA ASN A 100 19.45 -17.61 -5.07
C ASN A 100 20.39 -17.47 -3.85
N GLU A 101 21.50 -18.19 -3.86
CA GLU A 101 22.46 -18.24 -2.75
C GLU A 101 23.27 -16.95 -2.59
N ILE A 102 23.35 -16.05 -3.58
CA ILE A 102 24.18 -14.83 -3.49
C ILE A 102 23.81 -13.99 -2.27
N ASN A 103 22.54 -13.98 -1.87
CA ASN A 103 22.08 -13.25 -0.68
C ASN A 103 22.29 -14.04 0.62
N GLU A 104 22.39 -15.37 0.55
CA GLU A 104 22.71 -16.25 1.68
C GLU A 104 24.21 -16.30 1.97
N LEU A 105 25.04 -15.90 0.99
CA LEU A 105 26.48 -15.77 1.18
C LEU A 105 26.77 -14.73 2.27
N PRO A 106 27.76 -14.96 3.14
CA PRO A 106 28.12 -14.06 4.23
C PRO A 106 28.92 -12.83 3.75
N LEU A 107 28.53 -12.25 2.60
CA LEU A 107 29.13 -11.05 2.04
C LEU A 107 28.88 -9.86 2.98
N GLU A 108 29.88 -8.99 3.12
CA GLU A 108 29.78 -7.80 3.97
C GLU A 108 28.63 -6.88 3.52
N SER A 109 28.38 -6.81 2.21
CA SER A 109 27.24 -6.09 1.67
C SER A 109 25.92 -6.70 2.14
N ASN A 110 25.76 -8.04 2.09
CA ASN A 110 24.54 -8.72 2.54
C ASN A 110 24.28 -8.49 4.02
N LYS A 111 25.33 -8.56 4.85
CA LYS A 111 25.24 -8.29 6.28
C LYS A 111 24.77 -6.86 6.56
N LYS A 112 25.35 -5.87 5.85
CA LYS A 112 24.93 -4.46 5.98
C LYS A 112 23.47 -4.25 5.56
N PHE A 113 23.05 -4.89 4.47
CA PHE A 113 21.67 -4.83 4.00
C PHE A 113 20.68 -5.43 5.00
N PHE A 114 20.88 -6.67 5.44
CA PHE A 114 19.95 -7.30 6.39
C PHE A 114 19.90 -6.58 7.73
N LYS A 115 21.03 -6.03 8.18
CA LYS A 115 21.07 -5.20 9.38
C LYS A 115 20.26 -3.91 9.21
N ALA A 116 20.39 -3.24 8.07
CA ALA A 116 19.62 -2.03 7.76
C ALA A 116 18.11 -2.32 7.67
N VAL A 117 17.73 -3.48 7.13
CA VAL A 117 16.32 -3.94 7.11
C VAL A 117 15.81 -4.17 8.54
N GLU A 118 16.56 -4.91 9.37
CA GLU A 118 16.17 -5.20 10.76
C GLU A 118 16.05 -3.93 11.63
N GLU A 119 17.02 -3.01 11.52
CA GLU A 119 16.99 -1.71 12.24
C GLU A 119 15.72 -0.92 11.88
N PHE A 120 15.36 -0.90 10.60
CA PHE A 120 14.18 -0.18 10.13
C PHE A 120 12.87 -0.84 10.53
N ASP A 121 12.79 -2.17 10.48
CA ASP A 121 11.61 -2.90 10.93
C ASP A 121 11.32 -2.60 12.41
N ASN A 122 12.35 -2.67 13.27
CA ASN A 122 12.23 -2.34 14.68
C ASN A 122 11.75 -0.90 14.89
N PHE A 123 12.30 0.05 14.14
CA PHE A 123 11.88 1.44 14.17
C PHE A 123 10.38 1.62 13.83
N ILE A 124 9.86 0.93 12.82
CA ILE A 124 8.42 0.98 12.48
C ILE A 124 7.56 0.34 13.59
N TYR A 125 8.00 -0.80 14.14
CA TYR A 125 7.29 -1.46 15.23
C TYR A 125 7.21 -0.58 16.47
N GLU A 126 8.28 0.14 16.81
CA GLU A 126 8.30 1.10 17.93
C GLU A 126 7.29 2.23 17.73
N ILE A 127 7.18 2.78 16.51
CA ILE A 127 6.17 3.82 16.20
C ILE A 127 4.76 3.25 16.35
N ILE A 128 4.51 2.03 15.85
CA ILE A 128 3.20 1.38 15.93
C ILE A 128 2.81 1.12 17.39
N GLU A 129 3.69 0.53 18.19
CA GLU A 129 3.45 0.24 19.61
C GLU A 129 3.19 1.52 20.41
N LYS A 130 4.02 2.55 20.20
CA LYS A 130 3.81 3.87 20.82
C LYS A 130 2.42 4.42 20.49
N LYS A 131 1.97 4.30 19.23
CA LYS A 131 0.63 4.75 18.83
C LYS A 131 -0.49 3.91 19.45
N LYS A 132 -0.33 2.58 19.50
CA LYS A 132 -1.27 1.67 20.18
C LYS A 132 -1.44 2.06 21.65
N ASP A 133 -0.35 2.38 22.34
CA ASP A 133 -0.36 2.79 23.75
C ASP A 133 -0.96 4.17 23.98
N GLU A 134 -0.71 5.14 23.08
CA GLU A 134 -1.38 6.45 23.11
C GLU A 134 -2.92 6.30 22.98
N MET A 135 -3.37 5.41 22.08
CA MET A 135 -4.79 5.11 21.89
C MET A 135 -5.40 4.42 23.12
N LYS A 136 -4.74 3.41 23.70
CA LYS A 136 -5.22 2.69 24.89
C LYS A 136 -5.35 3.59 26.12
N ASN A 137 -4.42 4.53 26.28
CA ASN A 137 -4.36 5.37 27.47
C ASN A 137 -5.27 6.62 27.38
N ASN A 138 -6.11 6.75 26.34
CA ASN A 138 -6.92 7.96 26.06
C ASN A 138 -6.09 9.26 26.12
N LYS A 139 -4.77 9.19 25.94
CA LYS A 139 -3.87 10.34 25.83
C LYS A 139 -3.91 10.91 24.41
N ILE A 140 -5.09 10.94 23.80
CA ILE A 140 -5.34 11.74 22.60
C ILE A 140 -5.49 13.18 23.11
N ASN A 141 -4.39 13.76 23.60
CA ASN A 141 -4.35 15.18 23.85
C ASN A 141 -4.51 15.87 22.49
N ASN A 142 -5.48 16.78 22.46
CA ASN A 142 -5.91 17.55 21.30
C ASN A 142 -4.75 18.08 20.43
N LYS A 143 -4.88 17.90 19.11
CA LYS A 143 -4.39 18.83 18.07
C LYS A 143 -2.90 19.23 18.10
N GLU A 144 -1.98 18.42 18.61
CA GLU A 144 -0.61 18.57 18.13
C GLU A 144 -0.49 17.87 16.77
N ASN A 145 -0.04 18.63 15.78
CA ASN A 145 0.40 18.14 14.48
C ASN A 145 1.47 17.07 14.72
N SER A 146 1.05 15.82 14.93
CA SER A 146 1.97 14.73 15.18
C SER A 146 2.88 14.63 13.96
N THR A 147 4.15 14.93 14.18
CA THR A 147 5.15 14.94 13.12
C THR A 147 5.70 13.55 12.85
N ASP A 148 5.20 12.53 13.55
CA ASP A 148 5.64 11.15 13.38
C ASP A 148 5.27 10.62 11.99
N LEU A 149 6.09 9.68 11.50
CA LEU A 149 5.98 9.10 10.18
C LEU A 149 4.62 8.45 9.89
N LEU A 150 4.02 7.74 10.87
CA LEU A 150 2.74 7.05 10.69
C LEU A 150 1.61 8.05 10.46
N THR A 151 1.56 9.12 11.26
CA THR A 151 0.58 10.19 11.07
C THR A 151 0.75 10.88 9.72
N LYS A 152 1.99 11.15 9.30
CA LYS A 152 2.25 11.75 7.97
C LYS A 152 1.83 10.85 6.81
N MET A 153 2.02 9.54 6.92
CA MET A 153 1.55 8.57 5.93
C MET A 153 0.02 8.57 5.82
N LEU A 154 -0.70 8.66 6.95
CA LEU A 154 -2.16 8.74 6.98
C LEU A 154 -2.68 10.07 6.41
N GLU A 155 -2.02 11.19 6.73
CA GLU A 155 -2.34 12.50 6.15
C GLU A 155 -2.18 12.48 4.62
N TYR A 156 -1.09 11.89 4.12
CA TYR A 156 -0.85 11.75 2.68
C TYR A 156 -1.95 10.93 1.99
N ALA A 157 -2.31 9.77 2.57
CA ALA A 157 -3.37 8.93 2.04
C ALA A 157 -4.72 9.66 1.98
N THR A 158 -5.04 10.43 3.03
CA THR A 158 -6.26 11.25 3.10
C THR A 158 -6.25 12.36 2.06
N SER A 159 -5.10 13.02 1.86
CA SER A 159 -4.95 14.07 0.85
C SER A 159 -5.18 13.54 -0.57
N ILE A 160 -4.65 12.36 -0.91
CA ILE A 160 -4.90 11.71 -2.21
C ILE A 160 -6.38 11.40 -2.38
N ALA A 161 -7.03 10.82 -1.37
CA ALA A 161 -8.44 10.47 -1.42
C ALA A 161 -9.30 11.71 -1.72
N LEU A 162 -9.06 12.82 -1.02
CA LEU A 162 -9.78 14.07 -1.22
C LEU A 162 -9.50 14.69 -2.58
N ALA A 163 -8.23 14.82 -2.96
CA ALA A 163 -7.84 15.46 -4.23
C ALA A 163 -8.44 14.73 -5.44
N THR A 164 -8.40 13.39 -5.43
CA THR A 164 -8.92 12.57 -6.52
C THR A 164 -10.46 12.55 -6.53
N SER A 165 -11.10 12.52 -5.36
CA SER A 165 -12.56 12.65 -5.26
C SER A 165 -13.05 13.98 -5.84
N PHE A 166 -12.43 15.10 -5.45
CA PHE A 166 -12.79 16.41 -5.98
C PHE A 166 -12.51 16.54 -7.48
N TYR A 167 -11.40 15.98 -7.97
CA TYR A 167 -11.11 15.94 -9.39
C TYR A 167 -12.25 15.26 -10.19
N TYR A 168 -12.72 14.11 -9.73
CA TYR A 168 -13.78 13.38 -10.43
C TYR A 168 -15.16 14.03 -10.31
N LEU A 169 -15.49 14.60 -9.15
CA LEU A 169 -16.70 15.40 -9.01
C LEU A 169 -16.68 16.62 -9.96
N ALA A 170 -15.55 17.32 -10.07
CA ALA A 170 -15.41 18.44 -11.00
C ALA A 170 -15.46 18.01 -12.48
N LYS A 171 -14.98 16.79 -12.79
CA LYS A 171 -14.99 16.23 -14.14
C LYS A 171 -16.38 15.72 -14.56
N TYR A 172 -17.20 15.26 -13.61
CA TYR A 172 -18.52 14.67 -13.86
C TYR A 172 -19.62 15.43 -13.10
N PRO A 173 -20.18 16.51 -13.69
CA PRO A 173 -21.17 17.36 -13.04
C PRO A 173 -22.41 16.60 -12.53
N GLU A 174 -22.83 15.54 -13.23
CA GLU A 174 -23.93 14.68 -12.81
C GLU A 174 -23.64 13.96 -11.49
N MET A 175 -22.40 13.52 -11.26
CA MET A 175 -21.98 12.91 -10.01
C MET A 175 -21.91 13.96 -8.90
N GLN A 176 -21.43 15.16 -9.22
CA GLN A 176 -21.42 16.27 -8.27
C GLN A 176 -22.83 16.64 -7.81
N GLU A 177 -23.79 16.76 -8.73
CA GLU A 177 -25.16 17.12 -8.38
C GLU A 177 -25.86 16.02 -7.56
N ARG A 178 -25.63 14.74 -7.90
CA ARG A 178 -26.14 13.61 -7.12
C ARG A 178 -25.55 13.59 -5.70
N THR A 179 -24.24 13.82 -5.57
CA THR A 179 -23.55 13.91 -4.28
C THR A 179 -24.12 15.06 -3.45
N ARG A 180 -24.28 16.23 -4.05
CA ARG A 180 -24.86 17.39 -3.39
C ARG A 180 -26.28 17.14 -2.91
N SER A 181 -27.10 16.52 -3.76
CA SER A 181 -28.49 16.17 -3.44
C SER A 181 -28.56 15.19 -2.26
N GLU A 182 -27.71 14.15 -2.23
CA GLU A 182 -27.63 13.23 -1.09
C GLU A 182 -27.30 13.96 0.22
N VAL A 183 -26.26 14.82 0.20
CA VAL A 183 -25.83 15.55 1.39
C VAL A 183 -26.92 16.50 1.88
N ILE A 184 -27.61 17.22 0.99
CA ILE A 184 -28.72 18.12 1.36
C ILE A 184 -29.90 17.33 1.91
N ASN A 185 -30.20 16.16 1.37
CA ASN A 185 -31.31 15.33 1.86
C ASN A 185 -31.07 14.82 3.30
N ILE A 186 -29.81 14.50 3.64
CA ILE A 186 -29.44 13.94 4.95
C ILE A 186 -29.22 15.04 6.01
N LEU A 187 -28.56 16.14 5.64
CA LEU A 187 -28.20 17.21 6.58
C LEU A 187 -29.21 18.37 6.59
N GLY A 188 -30.10 18.43 5.60
CA GLY A 188 -30.96 19.57 5.36
C GLY A 188 -30.18 20.78 4.80
N ASN A 189 -30.85 21.93 4.73
CA ASN A 189 -30.26 23.17 4.21
C ASN A 189 -29.32 23.86 5.19
N ASN A 190 -29.35 23.48 6.47
CA ASN A 190 -28.45 23.98 7.49
C ASN A 190 -27.28 22.98 7.61
N LEU A 191 -26.29 23.12 6.73
CA LEU A 191 -25.11 22.26 6.61
C LEU A 191 -24.25 22.29 7.88
N THR A 192 -24.67 21.57 8.90
CA THR A 192 -23.93 21.37 10.16
C THR A 192 -22.94 20.22 10.04
N ILE A 193 -22.09 20.05 11.05
CA ILE A 193 -21.17 18.91 11.11
C ILE A 193 -22.02 17.62 11.22
N PRO A 194 -21.86 16.65 10.31
CA PRO A 194 -22.65 15.42 10.31
C PRO A 194 -22.35 14.55 11.53
N THR A 195 -23.38 13.90 12.06
CA THR A 195 -23.26 12.86 13.09
C THR A 195 -22.69 11.55 12.50
N SER A 196 -22.26 10.63 13.36
CA SER A 196 -21.74 9.32 12.91
C SER A 196 -22.81 8.52 12.17
N GLU A 197 -24.06 8.61 12.61
CA GLU A 197 -25.23 7.99 11.98
C GLU A 197 -25.46 8.58 10.59
N GLN A 198 -25.47 9.91 10.46
CA GLN A 198 -25.64 10.58 9.16
C GLN A 198 -24.50 10.26 8.17
N LEU A 199 -23.25 10.15 8.65
CA LEU A 199 -22.12 9.74 7.79
C LEU A 199 -22.30 8.33 7.22
N LYS A 200 -22.94 7.41 7.97
CA LYS A 200 -23.25 6.06 7.48
C LYS A 200 -24.35 6.08 6.42
N GLU A 201 -25.24 7.07 6.45
CA GLU A 201 -26.32 7.24 5.47
C GLU A 201 -25.85 7.83 4.13
N MET A 202 -24.69 8.51 4.10
CA MET A 202 -24.09 9.11 2.90
C MET A 202 -23.47 8.07 1.95
N ASN A 203 -24.31 7.17 1.43
CA ASN A 203 -23.89 6.02 0.65
C ASN A 203 -23.16 6.41 -0.64
N TYR A 204 -23.64 7.44 -1.34
CA TYR A 204 -23.06 7.89 -2.61
C TYR A 204 -21.76 8.66 -2.41
N VAL A 205 -21.68 9.54 -1.40
CA VAL A 205 -20.40 10.16 -0.99
C VAL A 205 -19.36 9.06 -0.66
N ASN A 206 -19.77 8.04 0.09
CA ASN A 206 -18.90 6.92 0.42
C ASN A 206 -18.48 6.11 -0.83
N ALA A 207 -19.38 5.97 -1.83
CA ALA A 207 -19.06 5.34 -3.11
C ALA A 207 -18.02 6.15 -3.90
N ILE A 208 -18.17 7.48 -3.99
CA ILE A 208 -17.20 8.39 -4.63
C ILE A 208 -15.81 8.27 -3.99
N ILE A 209 -15.73 8.27 -2.67
CA ILE A 209 -14.45 8.14 -1.95
C ILE A 209 -13.81 6.78 -2.25
N LYS A 210 -14.59 5.69 -2.17
CA LYS A 210 -14.10 4.33 -2.44
C LYS A 210 -13.64 4.17 -3.89
N GLU A 211 -14.39 4.69 -4.85
CA GLU A 211 -14.04 4.62 -6.27
C GLU A 211 -12.79 5.45 -6.60
N SER A 212 -12.65 6.61 -5.94
CA SER A 212 -11.44 7.44 -6.06
C SER A 212 -10.21 6.71 -5.54
N LEU A 213 -10.32 6.02 -4.40
CA LEU A 213 -9.26 5.16 -3.86
C LEU A 213 -9.02 3.89 -4.69
N ARG A 214 -10.04 3.40 -5.41
CA ARG A 214 -9.90 2.25 -6.31
C ARG A 214 -9.01 2.61 -7.50
N ILE A 215 -9.35 3.70 -8.21
CA ILE A 215 -8.59 4.18 -9.37
C ILE A 215 -7.24 4.78 -8.98
N HIS A 216 -7.21 5.59 -7.91
CA HIS A 216 -6.02 6.30 -7.44
C HIS A 216 -5.68 5.92 -5.99
N PRO A 217 -5.21 4.69 -5.75
CA PRO A 217 -4.82 4.29 -4.41
C PRO A 217 -3.58 5.09 -3.97
N PRO A 218 -3.48 5.49 -2.68
CA PRO A 218 -2.31 6.20 -2.15
C PRO A 218 -0.99 5.44 -2.33
N THR A 219 -1.07 4.10 -2.42
CA THR A 219 0.04 3.23 -2.78
C THR A 219 -0.46 2.10 -3.68
N THR A 220 0.31 1.75 -4.71
CA THR A 220 -0.05 0.70 -5.68
C THR A 220 0.34 -0.71 -5.23
N LEU A 221 1.27 -0.79 -4.29
CA LEU A 221 1.73 -2.03 -3.69
C LEU A 221 1.65 -1.87 -2.16
N THR A 222 1.74 -2.96 -1.41
CA THR A 222 1.99 -2.89 0.05
C THR A 222 3.46 -2.97 0.37
N ASN A 223 3.82 -2.71 1.62
CA ASN A 223 5.15 -3.10 2.13
C ASN A 223 5.34 -4.61 1.96
N PHE A 224 6.60 -5.03 1.82
CA PHE A 224 6.90 -6.45 1.84
C PHE A 224 6.55 -6.99 3.22
N ARG A 225 6.19 -8.26 3.23
CA ARG A 225 5.99 -9.01 4.46
C ARG A 225 6.74 -10.32 4.40
N LYS A 226 7.25 -10.79 5.53
CA LYS A 226 7.97 -12.07 5.63
C LYS A 226 7.37 -12.99 6.69
N PRO A 227 6.85 -14.17 6.30
CA PRO A 227 6.27 -15.12 7.26
C PRO A 227 7.31 -15.65 8.23
N SER A 228 7.00 -15.59 9.52
CA SER A 228 7.83 -16.14 10.62
C SER A 228 7.81 -17.68 10.66
N LYS A 229 6.78 -18.28 10.07
CA LYS A 229 6.56 -19.71 9.85
C LYS A 229 5.82 -19.92 8.52
N PRO A 230 5.75 -21.15 7.97
CA PRO A 230 4.93 -21.40 6.78
C PRO A 230 3.45 -21.05 7.04
N ILE A 231 2.81 -20.37 6.09
CA ILE A 231 1.41 -19.95 6.18
C ILE A 231 0.61 -20.49 4.98
N LYS A 232 -0.67 -20.77 5.19
CA LYS A 232 -1.58 -21.19 4.12
C LYS A 232 -2.42 -20.00 3.68
N ILE A 233 -2.45 -19.72 2.37
CA ILE A 233 -3.24 -18.65 1.76
C ILE A 233 -4.02 -19.27 0.61
N GLY A 234 -5.36 -19.32 0.71
CA GLY A 234 -6.18 -20.11 -0.19
C GLY A 234 -5.72 -21.58 -0.26
N SER A 235 -5.43 -22.05 -1.48
CA SER A 235 -4.89 -23.40 -1.74
C SER A 235 -3.36 -23.49 -1.65
N TYR A 236 -2.66 -22.38 -1.42
CA TYR A 236 -1.20 -22.29 -1.48
C TYR A 236 -0.57 -22.32 -0.10
N VAL A 237 0.63 -22.90 -0.02
CA VAL A 237 1.49 -22.84 1.17
C VAL A 237 2.66 -21.92 0.88
N VAL A 238 2.73 -20.81 1.60
CA VAL A 238 3.83 -19.85 1.53
C VAL A 238 4.89 -20.25 2.56
N PRO A 239 6.13 -20.53 2.14
CA PRO A 239 7.20 -20.89 3.08
C PRO A 239 7.60 -19.74 4.01
N LYS A 240 8.15 -20.11 5.17
CA LYS A 240 8.83 -19.17 6.07
C LYS A 240 9.90 -18.39 5.32
N GLY A 241 10.02 -17.09 5.59
CA GLY A 241 11.13 -16.29 5.11
C GLY A 241 11.00 -15.74 3.68
N VAL A 242 9.94 -16.10 2.94
CA VAL A 242 9.72 -15.59 1.58
C VAL A 242 9.06 -14.22 1.61
N LEU A 243 9.52 -13.29 0.75
CA LEU A 243 8.93 -11.97 0.64
C LEU A 243 7.55 -12.03 -0.03
N CYS A 244 6.58 -11.41 0.62
CA CYS A 244 5.18 -11.37 0.25
C CYS A 244 4.77 -9.92 0.01
N ILE A 245 4.06 -9.65 -1.08
CA ILE A 245 3.57 -8.29 -1.39
C ILE A 245 2.16 -8.36 -1.97
N MET A 246 1.29 -7.45 -1.55
CA MET A 246 -0.03 -7.30 -2.16
C MET A 246 0.04 -6.23 -3.24
N ASN A 247 -0.46 -6.57 -4.42
CA ASN A 247 -0.54 -5.64 -5.55
C ASN A 247 -1.91 -4.96 -5.57
N ILE A 248 -2.04 -3.88 -4.79
CA ILE A 248 -3.27 -3.11 -4.62
C ILE A 248 -3.81 -2.66 -5.97
N TRP A 249 -2.94 -2.13 -6.85
CA TRP A 249 -3.35 -1.66 -8.16
C TRP A 249 -4.00 -2.78 -8.98
N GLN A 250 -3.36 -3.95 -9.03
CA GLN A 250 -3.88 -5.07 -9.80
C GLN A 250 -5.19 -5.60 -9.22
N ILE A 251 -5.34 -5.65 -7.90
CA ILE A 251 -6.60 -6.05 -7.25
C ILE A 251 -7.72 -5.07 -7.61
N HIS A 252 -7.44 -3.77 -7.58
CA HIS A 252 -8.40 -2.71 -7.89
C HIS A 252 -8.76 -2.61 -9.37
N HIS A 253 -7.92 -3.14 -10.27
CA HIS A 253 -8.10 -3.08 -11.73
C HIS A 253 -8.32 -4.46 -12.38
N ASN A 254 -8.61 -5.49 -11.58
CA ASN A 254 -8.82 -6.83 -12.10
C ASN A 254 -10.23 -6.97 -12.72
N PHE A 255 -10.30 -7.25 -14.02
CA PHE A 255 -11.55 -7.46 -14.77
C PHE A 255 -12.40 -8.62 -14.26
N LYS A 256 -11.82 -9.58 -13.52
CA LYS A 256 -12.57 -10.65 -12.86
C LYS A 256 -13.49 -10.11 -11.77
N TYR A 257 -13.10 -9.03 -11.10
CA TYR A 257 -13.80 -8.49 -9.93
C TYR A 257 -14.48 -7.14 -10.19
N TRP A 258 -14.00 -6.38 -11.18
CA TRP A 258 -14.51 -5.05 -11.50
C TRP A 258 -14.96 -4.99 -12.96
N GLU A 259 -16.17 -4.49 -13.19
CA GLU A 259 -16.65 -4.22 -14.54
C GLU A 259 -16.07 -2.90 -15.04
N ASN A 260 -15.37 -2.91 -16.18
CA ASN A 260 -14.66 -1.74 -16.71
C ASN A 260 -13.72 -1.08 -15.68
N PRO A 261 -12.73 -1.80 -15.12
CA PRO A 261 -11.88 -1.35 -14.01
C PRO A 261 -11.17 -0.02 -14.26
N ASN A 262 -10.91 0.34 -15.51
CA ASN A 262 -10.18 1.56 -15.86
C ASN A 262 -11.10 2.80 -15.95
N GLN A 263 -12.42 2.60 -15.87
CA GLN A 263 -13.39 3.67 -15.89
C GLN A 263 -13.79 4.03 -14.47
N TYR A 264 -13.90 5.33 -14.21
CA TYR A 264 -14.44 5.82 -12.94
C TYR A 264 -15.96 5.72 -12.96
N LYS A 265 -16.55 4.93 -12.06
CA LYS A 265 -18.00 4.74 -11.93
C LYS A 265 -18.41 4.66 -10.46
N SER A 266 -19.38 5.47 -10.03
CA SER A 266 -19.94 5.45 -8.66
C SER A 266 -21.46 5.33 -8.66
#